data_AF-A0A7U6L9B5-F1
#
_entry.id   AF-A0A7U6L9B5-F1
#
_cell.length_a   1.000
_cell.length_b   1.000
_cell.length_c   1.000
_cell.angle_alpha   90.00
_cell.angle_beta   90.00
_cell.angle_gamma   90.00
#
_symmetry.space_group_name_H-M   'P 1'
#
loop_
_entity.id
_entity.type
_entity.pdbx_description
1 polymer ?
#
loop_
_entity_poly.entity_id
_entity_poly.type
_entity_poly.pdbx_seq_one_letter_code
_entity_poly.pdbx_strand_id
1 'polypeptide(L)' 'MYIANFPRAIADLVLTMKDYQLSSLHNCCNDFLNEDETEHLYQYLRSIKDNPRVDEFLKYEFTVRYFNDKKL' A
#
# COMPACT_ATOMS: atom_id res chain seq x y z
N MET A 1 -19.44 9.91 10.59
CA MET A 1 -18.94 8.56 10.91
C MET A 1 -17.62 8.39 10.17
N TYR A 2 -16.49 8.63 10.83
CA TYR A 2 -15.18 8.35 10.24
C TYR A 2 -14.96 6.85 10.37
N ILE A 3 -15.42 6.09 9.37
CA ILE A 3 -14.93 4.73 9.19
C ILE A 3 -13.42 4.93 9.02
N ALA A 4 -12.64 4.37 9.94
CA ALA A 4 -11.21 4.23 9.73
C ALA A 4 -11.08 3.32 8.49
N ASN A 5 -11.02 3.92 7.30
CA ASN A 5 -10.93 3.16 6.07
C ASN A 5 -9.63 2.37 6.20
N PHE A 6 -9.74 1.04 6.24
CA PHE A 6 -8.64 0.09 6.25
C PHE A 6 -7.43 0.50 5.40
N PRO A 7 -7.58 1.10 4.19
CA PRO A 7 -6.45 1.64 3.44
C PRO A 7 -5.60 2.66 4.20
N ARG A 8 -6.19 3.55 5.00
CA ARG A 8 -5.44 4.54 5.79
C ARG A 8 -4.70 3.88 6.94
N ALA A 9 -5.31 2.92 7.62
CA ALA A 9 -4.68 2.17 8.70
C ALA A 9 -3.49 1.35 8.18
N ILE A 10 -3.62 0.70 7.02
CA ILE A 10 -2.53 -0.03 6.38
C ILE A 10 -1.42 0.93 5.96
N ALA A 11 -1.76 2.08 5.38
CA ALA A 11 -0.76 3.07 5.01
C ALA A 11 0.00 3.62 6.23
N ASP A 12 -0.69 3.96 7.31
CA ASP A 12 -0.05 4.36 8.56
C ASP A 12 0.82 3.24 9.13
N LEU A 13 0.38 1.99 9.03
CA LEU A 13 1.20 0.83 9.37
C LEU A 13 2.48 0.83 8.52
N VAL A 14 2.39 0.94 7.19
CA VAL A 14 3.53 0.96 6.25
C VAL A 14 4.54 2.06 6.59
N LEU A 15 4.04 3.20 7.06
CA LEU A 15 4.89 4.33 7.43
C LEU A 15 5.54 4.17 8.81
N THR A 16 4.89 3.47 9.75
CA THR A 16 5.32 3.37 11.15
C THR A 16 6.01 2.05 11.52
N MET A 17 5.76 0.98 10.76
CA MET A 17 6.32 -0.34 11.03
C MET A 17 7.76 -0.47 10.54
N LYS A 18 8.49 -1.41 11.16
CA LYS A 18 9.89 -1.68 10.84
C LYS A 18 9.99 -2.55 9.59
N ASP A 19 11.09 -2.42 8.85
CA ASP A 19 11.30 -3.06 7.54
C ASP A 19 11.06 -4.58 7.54
N TYR A 20 11.35 -5.29 8.65
CA TYR A 20 11.11 -6.74 8.76
C TYR A 20 9.63 -7.14 8.84
N GLN A 21 8.72 -6.20 9.15
CA GLN A 21 7.28 -6.47 9.20
C GLN A 21 6.59 -6.22 7.86
N LEU A 22 7.27 -5.56 6.92
CA LEU A 22 6.71 -5.25 5.60
C LEU A 22 6.30 -6.54 4.87
N SER A 23 7.13 -7.57 4.95
CA SER A 23 6.83 -8.89 4.38
C SER A 23 5.62 -9.59 5.04
N SER A 24 5.29 -9.24 6.28
CA SER A 24 4.08 -9.75 6.95
C SER A 24 2.80 -9.09 6.44
N LEU A 25 2.92 -7.96 5.72
CA LEU A 25 1.80 -7.33 5.02
C LEU A 25 1.72 -7.71 3.55
N HIS A 26 2.56 -8.62 3.07
CA HIS A 26 2.33 -9.23 1.78
C HIS A 26 1.00 -10.01 1.81
N ASN A 27 0.20 -9.85 0.77
CA ASN A 27 -1.17 -10.32 0.63
C ASN A 27 -2.20 -9.70 1.60
N CYS A 28 -1.82 -8.76 2.47
CA CYS A 28 -2.74 -8.09 3.40
C CYS A 28 -3.80 -7.29 2.65
N CYS A 29 -3.44 -6.66 1.53
CA CYS A 29 -4.42 -5.93 0.74
C CYS A 29 -5.51 -6.86 0.22
N ASN A 30 -5.15 -8.06 -0.21
CA ASN A 30 -6.10 -9.02 -0.77
C ASN A 30 -6.98 -9.70 0.30
N ASP A 31 -6.50 -9.82 1.54
CA ASP A 31 -7.24 -10.43 2.66
C ASP A 31 -8.17 -9.42 3.37
N PHE A 32 -7.75 -8.15 3.46
CA PHE A 32 -8.44 -7.13 4.27
C PHE A 32 -9.13 -6.03 3.47
N LEU A 33 -8.76 -5.82 2.20
CA LEU A 33 -9.30 -4.75 1.36
C LEU A 33 -10.08 -5.31 0.18
N ASN A 34 -11.13 -4.59 -0.21
CA ASN A 34 -11.81 -4.81 -1.49
C ASN A 34 -11.05 -4.12 -2.64
N GLU A 35 -11.45 -4.37 -3.89
CA GLU A 35 -10.82 -3.75 -5.08
C GLU A 35 -10.80 -2.21 -5.00
N ASP A 36 -11.91 -1.57 -4.61
CA ASP A 36 -11.99 -0.11 -4.44
C ASP A 36 -11.09 0.41 -3.30
N GLU A 37 -10.98 -0.34 -2.20
CA GLU A 37 -10.14 0.06 -1.07
C GLU A 37 -8.65 -0.13 -1.37
N THR A 38 -8.33 -1.18 -2.12
CA THR A 38 -7.00 -1.47 -2.67
C THR A 38 -6.56 -0.35 -3.62
N GLU A 39 -7.47 0.14 -4.47
CA GLU A 39 -7.27 1.31 -5.32
C GLU A 39 -6.96 2.57 -4.48
N HIS A 40 -7.75 2.82 -3.43
CA HIS A 40 -7.53 3.95 -2.53
C HIS A 40 -6.19 3.88 -1.78
N LEU A 41 -5.81 2.70 -1.30
CA LEU A 41 -4.50 2.49 -0.67
C LEU A 41 -3.37 2.80 -1.65
N TYR A 42 -3.46 2.27 -2.88
CA TYR A 42 -2.46 2.49 -3.92
C TYR A 42 -2.27 3.98 -4.23
N GLN A 43 -3.36 4.71 -4.44
CA GLN A 43 -3.32 6.16 -4.72
C GLN A 43 -2.74 6.94 -3.54
N TYR A 44 -3.09 6.57 -2.30
CA TYR A 44 -2.58 7.20 -1.10
C TYR A 44 -1.07 6.99 -0.95
N LEU A 45 -0.62 5.74 -1.03
CA LEU A 45 0.80 5.38 -0.94
C LEU A 45 1.61 5.98 -2.09
N ARG A 46 1.10 5.97 -3.32
CA ARG A 46 1.75 6.58 -4.49
C ARG A 46 1.97 8.09 -4.33
N SER A 47 1.10 8.75 -3.56
CA SER A 47 1.26 10.18 -3.24
C SER A 47 2.47 10.43 -2.32
N ILE A 48 2.93 9.40 -1.61
CA ILE A 48 4.10 9.43 -0.71
C ILE A 48 5.34 8.98 -1.49
N LYS A 49 5.89 9.89 -2.30
CA LYS A 49 7.06 9.60 -3.14
C LYS A 49 8.40 9.59 -2.39
N ASP A 50 8.43 10.06 -1.16
CA ASP A 50 9.65 10.24 -0.37
C ASP A 50 9.89 9.12 0.66
N ASN A 51 9.33 7.93 0.42
CA ASN A 51 9.51 6.80 1.33
C ASN A 51 9.88 5.52 0.56
N PRO A 52 11.13 5.03 0.67
CA PRO A 52 11.57 3.82 -0.02
C PRO A 52 10.78 2.58 0.42
N ARG A 53 10.24 2.56 1.66
CA ARG A 53 9.38 1.46 2.14
C ARG A 53 8.06 1.41 1.40
N VAL A 54 7.48 2.58 1.15
CA VAL A 54 6.23 2.69 0.41
C VAL A 54 6.45 2.25 -1.04
N ASP A 55 7.55 2.67 -1.66
CA ASP A 55 7.91 2.23 -3.01
C ASP A 55 8.12 0.71 -3.07
N GLU A 56 8.81 0.12 -2.09
CA GLU A 56 9.00 -1.33 -1.99
C GLU A 56 7.67 -2.07 -1.81
N PHE A 57 6.82 -1.60 -0.89
CA PHE A 57 5.49 -2.16 -0.65
C PHE A 57 4.62 -2.12 -1.91
N LEU A 58 4.59 -0.98 -2.59
CA LEU A 58 3.87 -0.84 -3.86
C LEU A 58 4.43 -1.75 -4.95
N LYS A 59 5.75 -1.92 -5.01
CA LYS A 59 6.39 -2.80 -5.98
C LYS A 59 6.06 -4.26 -5.74
N TYR A 60 5.99 -4.72 -4.50
CA TYR A 60 5.62 -6.11 -4.18
C TYR A 60 4.12 -6.33 -4.31
N GLU A 61 3.34 -5.55 -3.57
CA GLU A 61 1.92 -5.79 -3.39
C GLU A 61 1.10 -5.35 -4.60
N PHE A 62 1.55 -4.29 -5.27
CA PHE A 62 0.94 -3.75 -6.47
C PHE A 62 1.83 -3.94 -7.69
N THR A 63 2.62 -5.02 -7.76
CA THR A 63 3.58 -5.28 -8.86
C THR A 63 3.01 -4.90 -10.23
N VAL A 64 1.87 -5.49 -10.62
CA VAL A 64 1.26 -5.27 -11.94
C VAL A 64 0.92 -3.80 -12.16
N ARG A 65 0.24 -3.16 -11.19
CA ARG A 65 -0.18 -1.75 -11.29
C ARG A 65 1.02 -0.79 -11.25
N TYR A 66 1.97 -1.02 -10.35
CA TYR A 66 3.20 -0.25 -10.18
C TYR A 66 4.04 -0.23 -11.46
N PHE A 67 4.27 -1.39 -12.08
CA PHE A 67 5.00 -1.46 -13.34
C PHE A 67 4.22 -0.89 -14.53
N ASN A 68 2.88 -0.99 -14.52
CA ASN A 68 2.05 -0.37 -15.56
C ASN A 68 2.07 1.16 -15.47
N ASP A 69 2.08 1.70 -14.24
CA ASP A 69 2.11 3.14 -13.98
C ASP A 69 3.51 3.75 -14.23
N LYS A 70 4.60 3.00 -13.96
CA LYS A 70 5.97 3.39 -14.31
C LYS A 70 6.34 3.23 -15.79
N LYS A 71 5.48 2.64 -16.62
CA LYS A 71 5.69 2.50 -18.07
C LYS A 71 5.35 3.77 -18.86
N LEU A 72 5.05 4.87 -18.19
CA LEU A 72 4.88 6.21 -18.76
C LEU A 72 6.23 6.88 -19.07
#